data_AF-B2WQZ4-F1
#
_entry.id   AF-B2WQZ4-F1
#
_cell.length_a   1.000
_cell.length_b   1.000
_cell.length_c   1.000
_cell.angle_alpha   90.00
_cell.angle_beta   90.00
_cell.angle_gamma   90.00
#
_symmetry.space_group_name_H-M   'P 1'
#
loop_
_entity.id
_entity.type
_entity.pdbx_description
1 polymer ?
#
loop_
_entity_poly.entity_id
_entity_poly.type
_entity_poly.pdbx_seq_one_letter_code
_entity_poly.pdbx_strand_id
1 'polypeptide(L)'
;ALPAITLIFIALPSLRLLYLIDDSADALITIKTIGRQWYWSYEYSDFINVEFDTYMTPEKELETEGFRLLDVDNRTVMPMNTEV
;
A
#
# COMPACT_ATOMS: atom_id res chain seq x y z
N ALA A 1 22.67 -15.68 -30.43
CA ALA A 1 21.19 -15.69 -30.56
C ALA A 1 20.49 -16.12 -29.27
N LEU A 2 20.90 -17.23 -28.64
CA LEU A 2 20.26 -17.77 -27.42
C LEU A 2 20.02 -16.73 -26.29
N PRO A 3 21.02 -15.89 -25.90
CA PRO A 3 20.82 -14.92 -24.83
C PRO A 3 19.84 -13.79 -25.17
N ALA A 4 19.75 -13.42 -26.44
CA ALA A 4 18.80 -12.40 -26.90
C ALA A 4 17.36 -12.92 -26.87
N ILE A 5 17.16 -14.18 -27.25
CA ILE A 5 15.85 -14.84 -27.23
C ILE A 5 15.32 -14.96 -25.79
N THR A 6 16.16 -15.39 -24.84
CA THR A 6 15.78 -15.47 -23.43
C THR A 6 15.36 -14.10 -22.88
N LEU A 7 16.03 -13.02 -23.26
CA LEU A 7 15.65 -11.66 -22.85
C LEU A 7 14.29 -11.25 -23.41
N ILE A 8 13.99 -11.57 -24.67
CA ILE A 8 12.69 -11.26 -25.28
C ILE A 8 11.55 -12.00 -24.55
N PHE A 9 11.76 -13.26 -24.19
CA PHE A 9 10.77 -14.05 -23.44
C PHE A 9 10.50 -13.50 -22.03
N ILE A 10 11.47 -12.85 -21.39
CA ILE A 10 11.28 -12.18 -20.09
C ILE A 10 10.64 -10.80 -20.28
N ALA A 11 11.09 -10.05 -21.29
CA ALA A 11 10.65 -8.68 -21.52
C ALA A 11 9.19 -8.59 -21.94
N LEU A 12 8.69 -9.49 -22.81
CA LEU A 12 7.31 -9.45 -23.28
C LEU A 12 6.26 -9.55 -22.15
N PRO A 13 6.29 -10.55 -21.23
CA PRO A 13 5.37 -10.59 -20.11
C PRO A 13 5.59 -9.46 -19.12
N SER A 14 6.85 -9.05 -18.90
CA SER A 14 7.18 -7.93 -18.01
C SER A 14 6.59 -6.60 -18.48
N LEU A 15 6.69 -6.30 -19.78
CA LEU A 15 6.13 -5.08 -20.37
C LEU A 15 4.61 -5.11 -20.35
N ARG A 16 3.99 -6.26 -20.66
CA ARG A 16 2.53 -6.40 -20.56
C ARG A 16 2.04 -6.11 -19.14
N LEU A 17 2.72 -6.64 -18.12
CA LEU A 17 2.36 -6.44 -16.73
C LEU A 17 2.55 -4.98 -16.30
N LEU A 18 3.62 -4.33 -16.77
CA LEU A 18 3.84 -2.90 -16.53
C LEU A 18 2.67 -2.06 -17.04
N TYR A 19 2.21 -2.28 -18.26
CA TYR A 19 1.07 -1.55 -18.83
C TYR A 19 -0.25 -1.84 -18.12
N LEU A 20 -0.43 -3.06 -17.59
CA LEU A 20 -1.64 -3.40 -16.82
C LEU A 20 -1.67 -2.73 -15.45
N ILE A 21 -0.51 -2.44 -14.84
CA ILE A 21 -0.43 -1.73 -13.55
C ILE A 21 -0.62 -0.22 -13.74
N ASP A 22 -0.17 0.33 -14.87
CA ASP A 22 -0.27 1.76 -15.15
C ASP A 22 -1.70 2.21 -15.49
N ASP A 23 -2.57 1.27 -15.88
CA ASP A 23 -3.99 1.52 -16.07
C ASP A 23 -4.69 1.66 -14.71
N SER A 24 -4.59 2.85 -14.12
CA SER A 24 -5.36 3.22 -12.93
C SER A 24 -6.84 3.28 -13.32
N ALA A 25 -7.60 2.26 -12.92
CA ALA A 25 -9.05 2.27 -13.04
C ALA A 25 -9.65 3.49 -12.30
N ASP A 26 -10.92 3.82 -12.58
CA ASP A 26 -11.66 4.86 -11.87
C ASP A 26 -11.72 4.53 -10.36
N ALA A 27 -10.82 5.16 -9.58
CA ALA A 27 -10.76 4.99 -8.13
C ALA A 27 -12.03 5.56 -7.49
N LEU A 28 -12.62 4.79 -6.58
CA LEU A 28 -13.84 5.18 -5.85
C LEU A 28 -13.53 5.95 -4.57
N ILE A 29 -12.31 5.81 -4.05
CA ILE A 29 -11.85 6.44 -2.80
C ILE A 29 -10.39 6.85 -2.98
N THR A 30 -10.03 8.05 -2.52
CA THR A 30 -8.66 8.54 -2.47
C THR A 30 -8.19 8.62 -1.03
N ILE A 31 -7.02 8.05 -0.75
CA ILE A 31 -6.35 8.14 0.56
C ILE A 31 -4.95 8.71 0.37
N LYS A 32 -4.66 9.81 1.05
CA LYS A 32 -3.30 10.36 1.05
C LYS A 32 -2.50 9.77 2.20
N THR A 33 -1.33 9.22 1.88
CA THR A 33 -0.37 8.72 2.87
C THR A 33 0.82 9.67 2.93
N ILE A 34 1.13 10.20 4.11
CA ILE A 34 2.22 11.13 4.34
C ILE A 34 3.24 10.46 5.27
N GLY A 35 4.44 10.21 4.76
CA GLY A 35 5.55 9.70 5.57
C GLY A 35 6.19 10.81 6.39
N ARG A 36 6.24 10.63 7.71
CA ARG A 36 6.95 11.51 8.65
C ARG A 36 8.08 10.72 9.33
N GLN A 37 8.79 11.35 10.26
CA GLN A 37 9.94 10.73 10.89
C GLN A 37 9.51 9.57 11.81
N TRP A 38 9.58 8.34 11.28
CA TRP A 38 9.24 7.05 11.91
C TRP A 38 7.76 6.76 12.15
N TYR A 39 6.86 7.45 11.45
CA TYR A 39 5.44 7.19 11.50
C TYR A 39 4.76 7.66 10.21
N TRP A 40 3.53 7.22 9.99
CA TRP A 40 2.75 7.60 8.81
C TRP A 40 1.50 8.36 9.23
N SER A 41 1.06 9.30 8.41
CA SER A 41 -0.21 10.00 8.57
C SER A 41 -1.09 9.67 7.38
N TYR A 42 -2.35 9.35 7.63
CA TYR A 42 -3.33 9.08 6.58
C TYR A 42 -4.44 10.13 6.62
N GLU A 43 -4.86 10.58 5.42
CA GLU A 43 -5.92 11.55 5.22
C GLU A 43 -6.95 10.97 4.24
N TYR A 44 -8.20 10.84 4.69
CA TYR A 44 -9.34 10.52 3.85
C TYR A 44 -10.01 11.83 3.40
N SER A 45 -9.80 12.23 2.15
CA SER A 45 -10.28 13.52 1.63
C SER A 45 -11.73 13.51 1.14
N ASP A 46 -12.29 12.33 0.84
CA ASP A 46 -13.47 12.25 -0.03
C ASP A 46 -14.83 12.30 0.69
N PHE A 47 -14.87 12.07 2.00
CA PHE A 47 -16.14 11.95 2.75
C PHE A 47 -16.21 12.88 3.96
N ILE A 48 -15.31 12.67 4.91
CA ILE A 48 -15.17 13.39 6.16
C ILE A 48 -13.67 13.56 6.27
N ASN A 49 -13.16 14.79 6.32
CA ASN A 49 -11.72 15.07 6.46
C ASN A 49 -11.20 14.43 7.74
N VAL A 50 -10.86 13.14 7.66
CA VAL A 50 -10.39 12.31 8.75
C VAL A 50 -8.90 12.16 8.54
N GLU A 51 -8.16 12.67 9.52
CA GLU A 51 -6.71 12.60 9.56
C GLU A 51 -6.30 11.89 10.85
N PHE A 52 -5.38 10.94 10.74
CA PHE A 52 -4.82 10.26 11.90
C PHE A 52 -3.37 9.84 11.63
N ASP A 53 -2.60 9.79 12.72
CA ASP A 53 -1.23 9.30 12.71
C ASP A 53 -1.21 7.83 13.16
N THR A 54 -0.35 7.03 12.52
CA THR A 54 -0.11 5.63 12.87
C THR A 54 1.34 5.44 13.32
N TYR A 55 1.51 4.85 14.49
CA TYR A 55 2.80 4.52 15.10
C TYR A 55 2.92 3.02 15.30
N MET A 56 4.14 2.52 15.23
CA MET A 56 4.43 1.13 15.59
C MET A 56 4.11 0.89 17.07
N THR A 57 3.37 -0.18 17.36
CA THR A 57 3.04 -0.56 18.73
C THR A 57 4.32 -0.99 19.46
N PRO A 58 4.65 -0.40 20.62
CA PRO A 58 5.81 -0.81 21.40
C PRO A 58 5.71 -2.26 21.89
N GLU A 59 6.84 -2.97 22.00
CA GLU A 59 6.88 -4.37 22.49
C GLU A 59 6.26 -4.58 23.87
N LYS A 60 6.16 -3.53 24.68
CA LYS A 60 5.52 -3.57 26.01
C LYS A 60 3.99 -3.54 25.96
N GLU A 61 3.43 -2.98 24.88
CA GLU A 61 2.00 -2.79 24.68
C GLU A 61 1.43 -3.79 23.66
N LEU A 62 2.29 -4.62 23.07
CA LEU A 62 1.93 -5.66 22.14
C LEU A 62 1.08 -6.74 22.82
N GLU A 63 -0.06 -7.05 22.20
CA GLU A 63 -0.94 -8.14 22.61
C GLU A 63 -0.26 -9.51 22.40
N THR A 64 -0.72 -10.55 23.10
CA THR A 64 -0.10 -11.89 23.07
C THR A 64 -0.05 -12.51 21.67
N GLU A 65 -0.97 -12.13 20.79
CA GLU A 65 -1.05 -12.58 19.38
C GLU A 65 -0.58 -11.50 18.39
N GLY A 66 0.03 -10.42 18.87
CA GLY A 66 0.48 -9.30 18.04
C GLY A 66 1.77 -9.59 17.27
N PHE A 67 1.91 -8.98 16.09
CA PHE A 67 3.09 -9.10 15.25
C PHE A 67 4.11 -8.01 15.58
N ARG A 68 5.26 -8.45 16.12
CA ARG A 68 6.39 -7.58 16.43
C ARG A 68 6.87 -6.82 15.19
N LEU A 69 7.01 -5.50 15.30
CA LEU A 69 7.44 -4.58 14.23
C LEU A 69 6.46 -4.43 13.04
N LEU A 70 5.26 -4.99 13.12
CA LEU A 70 4.24 -4.87 12.07
C LEU A 70 2.95 -4.26 12.59
N ASP A 71 2.60 -4.52 13.85
CA ASP A 71 1.43 -3.91 14.45
C ASP A 71 1.62 -2.42 14.73
N VAL A 72 0.51 -1.71 14.55
CA VAL A 72 0.37 -0.27 14.72
C VAL A 72 -0.82 0.04 15.62
N ASP A 73 -0.79 1.21 16.24
CA ASP A 73 -1.88 1.70 17.09
C ASP A 73 -3.18 1.95 16.30
N ASN A 74 -3.11 2.73 15.23
CA ASN A 74 -4.23 3.11 14.38
C ASN A 74 -4.07 2.46 13.00
N ARG A 75 -4.92 1.48 12.70
CA ARG A 75 -4.91 0.78 11.40
C ARG A 75 -5.71 1.57 10.36
N THR A 76 -5.17 1.67 9.15
CA THR A 76 -5.90 2.24 8.00
C THR A 76 -6.96 1.25 7.53
N VAL A 77 -8.22 1.57 7.77
CA VAL A 77 -9.37 0.75 7.39
C VAL A 77 -9.86 1.15 6.01
N MET A 78 -9.96 0.17 5.10
CA MET A 78 -10.42 0.37 3.73
C MET A 78 -11.53 -0.63 3.40
N PRO A 79 -12.51 -0.25 2.56
CA PRO A 79 -13.54 -1.18 2.11
C PRO A 79 -12.95 -2.25 1.18
N MET A 80 -13.38 -3.49 1.36
CA MET A 80 -13.00 -4.59 0.49
C MET A 80 -13.67 -4.43 -0.91
N ASN A 81 -13.04 -4.96 -1.96
CA ASN A 81 -13.55 -4.98 -3.33
C ASN A 81 -13.85 -3.58 -3.92
N THR A 82 -13.06 -2.59 -3.53
CA THR A 82 -13.16 -1.21 -4.03
C THR A 82 -11.79 -0.80 -4.55
N GLU A 83 -11.74 -0.14 -5.71
CA GLU A 83 -10.51 0.48 -6.22
C GLU A 83 -10.23 1.76 -5.41
N VAL A 84 -9.04 1.82 -4.79
CA VAL A 84 -8.56 2.88 -3.89
C VAL A 84 -7.23 3.42 -4.38
#